data_AF-A0A0F9B927-F1
#
_entry.id   AF-A0A0F9B927-F1
#
_cell.length_a   1.000
_cell.length_b   1.000
_cell.length_c   1.000
_cell.angle_alpha   90.00
_cell.angle_beta   90.00
_cell.angle_gamma   90.00
#
_symmetry.space_group_name_H-M   'P 1'
#
loop_
_entity.id
_entity.type
_entity.pdbx_description
1 polymer ?
#
loop_
_entity_poly.entity_id
_entity_poly.type
_entity_poly.pdbx_seq_one_letter_code
_entity_poly.pdbx_strand_id
1 'polypeptide(L)'
;MTTQDQEMDKFAFFLRYPPEVANQKRRPKGDSTVSTYVYIARRFLAFLDGSTPDQEGARRFVIHLEEIGNTPRTRAQHIYGLRSYFEFKGEVLGIGAPTFSKPLPWRPTDEEWLKLLEVADSPLWDKALQRILLRPNDIPSYQRVDTAIVDPADRPSNREYDRYAYLVKVAY
;
A
#
# COMPACT_ATOMS: atom_id res chain seq x y z
N MET A 1 -28.05 7.79 15.65
CA MET A 1 -27.31 8.27 14.46
C MET A 1 -27.27 9.79 14.56
N THR A 2 -26.09 10.41 14.57
CA THR A 2 -25.99 11.87 14.73
C THR A 2 -26.43 12.59 13.44
N THR A 3 -26.81 13.87 13.54
CA THR A 3 -27.11 14.71 12.35
C THR A 3 -25.93 14.72 11.37
N GLN A 4 -24.70 14.71 11.90
CA GLN A 4 -23.49 14.67 11.11
C GLN A 4 -23.32 13.33 10.37
N ASP A 5 -23.66 12.20 10.99
CA ASP A 5 -23.61 10.89 10.32
C ASP A 5 -24.59 10.81 9.16
N GLN A 6 -25.81 11.35 9.33
CA GLN A 6 -26.79 11.42 8.25
C GLN A 6 -26.31 12.29 7.09
N GLU A 7 -25.64 13.40 7.38
CA GLU A 7 -25.03 14.25 6.35
C GLU A 7 -23.90 13.51 5.61
N MET A 8 -23.06 12.77 6.33
CA MET A 8 -21.98 11.99 5.72
C MET A 8 -22.49 10.84 4.85
N ASP A 9 -23.60 10.21 5.22
CA ASP A 9 -24.24 9.18 4.38
C ASP A 9 -24.83 9.79 3.10
N LYS A 10 -25.48 10.96 3.20
CA LYS A 10 -25.95 11.72 2.02
C LYS A 10 -24.79 12.15 1.13
N PHE A 11 -23.70 12.60 1.72
CA PHE A 11 -22.49 12.97 0.98
C PHE A 11 -21.86 11.75 0.30
N ALA A 12 -21.77 10.61 0.99
CA ALA A 12 -21.28 9.37 0.41
C ALA A 12 -22.16 8.89 -0.75
N PHE A 13 -23.49 9.03 -0.62
CA PHE A 13 -24.44 8.76 -1.68
C PHE A 13 -24.21 9.68 -2.90
N PHE A 14 -24.07 10.99 -2.68
CA PHE A 14 -23.74 11.96 -3.73
C PHE A 14 -22.46 11.62 -4.49
N LEU A 15 -21.42 11.12 -3.81
CA LEU A 15 -20.17 10.73 -4.47
C LEU A 15 -20.31 9.47 -5.35
N ARG A 16 -21.17 8.53 -4.96
CA ARG A 16 -21.46 7.30 -5.72
C ARG A 16 -22.42 7.56 -6.88
N TYR A 17 -23.37 8.45 -6.67
CA TYR A 17 -24.45 8.76 -7.62
C TYR A 17 -24.51 10.27 -7.83
N PRO A 18 -23.49 10.86 -8.49
CA PRO A 18 -23.49 12.30 -8.74
C PRO A 18 -24.68 12.67 -9.64
N PRO A 19 -25.37 13.80 -9.37
CA PRO A 19 -26.47 14.25 -10.22
C PRO A 19 -25.97 14.53 -11.63
N GLU A 20 -26.82 14.27 -12.63
CA GLU A 20 -26.52 14.64 -14.01
C GLU A 20 -26.57 16.16 -14.13
N VAL A 21 -25.41 16.76 -14.36
CA VAL A 21 -25.32 18.18 -14.69
C VAL A 21 -25.22 18.30 -16.21
N ALA A 22 -26.04 19.17 -16.80
CA ALA A 22 -26.02 19.43 -18.24
C ALA A 22 -24.57 19.71 -18.71
N ASN A 23 -24.11 18.93 -19.70
CA ASN A 23 -22.77 19.01 -20.31
C ASN A 23 -21.56 18.56 -19.46
N GLN A 24 -21.76 17.94 -18.28
CA GLN A 24 -20.66 17.33 -17.52
C GLN A 24 -21.06 15.96 -16.96
N LYS A 25 -20.64 14.89 -17.63
CA LYS A 25 -20.83 13.53 -17.13
C LYS A 25 -19.84 13.25 -16.01
N ARG A 26 -20.25 13.43 -14.75
CA ARG A 26 -19.45 13.04 -13.59
C ARG A 26 -19.40 11.54 -13.47
N ARG A 27 -18.18 11.01 -13.33
CA ARG A 27 -17.99 9.59 -13.05
C ARG A 27 -18.23 9.33 -11.55
N PRO A 28 -19.03 8.32 -11.19
CA PRO A 28 -19.09 7.77 -9.84
C PRO A 28 -17.71 7.57 -9.23
N LYS A 29 -17.56 7.87 -7.94
CA LYS A 29 -16.33 7.58 -7.19
C LYS A 29 -16.37 6.15 -6.65
N GLY A 30 -15.23 5.46 -6.71
CA GLY A 30 -15.07 4.14 -6.08
C GLY A 30 -15.01 4.23 -4.56
N ASP A 31 -15.27 3.11 -3.87
CA ASP A 31 -15.46 3.08 -2.41
C ASP A 31 -14.27 3.60 -1.60
N SER A 32 -13.03 3.39 -2.05
CA SER A 32 -11.85 3.93 -1.34
C SER A 32 -11.81 5.47 -1.39
N THR A 33 -12.21 6.06 -2.51
CA THR A 33 -12.28 7.51 -2.69
C THR A 33 -13.43 8.08 -1.89
N VAL A 34 -14.61 7.42 -1.91
CA VAL A 34 -15.76 7.80 -1.09
C VAL A 34 -15.39 7.82 0.39
N SER A 35 -14.79 6.73 0.89
CA SER A 35 -14.37 6.61 2.29
C SER A 35 -13.37 7.70 2.69
N THR A 36 -12.40 7.97 1.81
CA THR A 36 -11.40 9.02 2.02
C THR A 36 -12.03 10.41 2.07
N TYR A 37 -12.96 10.71 1.16
CA TYR A 37 -13.59 12.04 1.08
C TYR A 37 -14.54 12.28 2.26
N VAL A 38 -15.29 11.26 2.68
CA VAL A 38 -16.10 11.31 3.90
C VAL A 38 -15.22 11.53 5.13
N TYR A 39 -14.07 10.85 5.22
CA TYR A 39 -13.11 11.09 6.30
C TYR A 39 -12.60 12.53 6.30
N ILE A 40 -12.25 13.09 5.13
CA ILE A 40 -11.81 14.49 5.01
C ILE A 40 -12.91 15.45 5.46
N ALA A 41 -14.16 15.24 5.01
CA ALA A 41 -15.29 16.09 5.40
C ALA A 41 -15.55 16.02 6.91
N ARG A 42 -15.54 14.83 7.51
CA ARG A 42 -15.64 14.66 8.97
C ARG A 42 -14.53 15.40 9.72
N ARG A 43 -13.29 15.25 9.28
CA ARG A 43 -12.13 15.91 9.90
C ARG A 43 -12.23 17.43 9.82
N PHE A 44 -12.71 17.95 8.69
CA PHE A 44 -12.96 19.37 8.51
C PHE A 44 -14.06 19.89 9.43
N LEU A 45 -15.21 19.21 9.49
CA LEU A 45 -16.31 19.59 10.39
C LEU A 45 -15.89 19.55 11.86
N ALA A 46 -15.09 18.56 12.25
CA ALA A 46 -14.52 18.49 13.60
C ALA A 46 -13.56 19.66 13.88
N PHE A 47 -12.76 20.08 12.89
CA PHE A 47 -11.88 21.26 13.03
C PHE A 47 -12.65 22.57 13.22
N LEU A 48 -13.86 22.67 12.66
CA LEU A 48 -14.71 23.85 12.83
C LEU A 48 -15.40 23.94 14.20
N ASP A 49 -15.39 22.86 14.98
CA ASP A 49 -15.96 22.78 16.32
C ASP A 49 -17.41 23.31 16.39
N GLY A 50 -18.24 22.86 15.44
CA GLY A 50 -19.65 23.27 15.34
C GLY A 50 -19.91 24.58 14.59
N SER A 51 -18.87 25.30 14.16
CA SER A 51 -19.03 26.45 13.26
C SER A 51 -19.54 26.03 11.88
N THR A 52 -20.25 26.93 11.20
CA THR A 52 -20.74 26.69 9.84
C THR A 52 -19.57 26.48 8.86
N PRO A 53 -19.60 25.44 8.01
CA PRO A 53 -18.58 25.24 6.99
C PRO A 53 -18.68 26.32 5.91
N ASP A 54 -17.61 27.10 5.77
CA ASP A 54 -17.48 28.14 4.76
C ASP A 54 -16.08 28.12 4.11
N GLN A 55 -15.88 28.94 3.08
CA GLN A 55 -14.60 28.98 2.36
C GLN A 55 -13.43 29.39 3.28
N GLU A 56 -13.68 30.27 4.26
CA GLU A 56 -12.63 30.76 5.15
C GLU A 56 -12.21 29.69 6.17
N GLY A 57 -13.17 28.96 6.73
CA GLY A 57 -12.93 27.75 7.50
C GLY A 57 -12.12 26.73 6.71
N ALA A 58 -12.44 26.51 5.43
CA ALA A 58 -11.67 25.62 4.58
C ALA A 58 -10.22 26.09 4.35
N ARG A 59 -9.98 27.41 4.18
CA ARG A 59 -8.63 27.97 4.09
C ARG A 59 -7.85 27.76 5.38
N ARG A 60 -8.44 28.11 6.53
CA ARG A 60 -7.84 27.89 7.86
C ARG A 60 -7.52 26.42 8.11
N PHE A 61 -8.40 25.52 7.69
CA PHE A 61 -8.15 24.09 7.81
C PHE A 61 -6.97 23.62 6.94
N VAL A 62 -6.85 24.10 5.70
CA VAL A 62 -5.71 23.78 4.84
C VAL A 62 -4.39 24.30 5.40
N ILE A 63 -4.39 25.52 5.96
CA ILE A 63 -3.22 26.09 6.67
C ILE A 63 -2.87 25.23 7.88
N HIS A 64 -3.86 24.86 8.69
CA HIS A 64 -3.65 23.96 9.83
C HIS A 64 -3.04 22.61 9.41
N LEU A 65 -3.48 22.03 8.29
CA LEU A 65 -2.88 20.79 7.77
C LEU A 65 -1.39 20.96 7.42
N GLU A 66 -1.00 22.12 6.92
CA GLU A 66 0.39 22.47 6.65
C GLU A 66 1.21 22.63 7.94
N GLU A 67 0.67 23.34 8.93
CA GLU A 67 1.31 23.56 10.24
C GLU A 67 1.61 22.24 10.98
N ILE A 68 0.69 21.26 10.90
CA ILE A 68 0.90 19.94 11.50
C ILE A 68 1.77 19.00 10.63
N GLY A 69 2.38 19.51 9.55
CA GLY A 69 3.38 18.80 8.76
C GLY A 69 2.82 17.85 7.69
N ASN A 70 1.57 18.01 7.24
CA ASN A 70 1.08 17.17 6.13
C ASN A 70 1.81 17.48 4.82
N THR A 71 2.16 16.42 4.10
CA THR A 71 2.80 16.53 2.78
C THR A 71 1.90 17.27 1.78
N PRO A 72 2.47 17.94 0.76
CA PRO A 72 1.69 18.60 -0.29
C PRO A 72 0.66 17.67 -0.96
N ARG A 73 1.00 16.39 -1.16
CA ARG A 73 0.08 15.38 -1.71
C ARG A 73 -1.13 15.16 -0.80
N THR A 74 -0.89 15.01 0.49
CA THR A 74 -1.96 14.83 1.48
C THR A 74 -2.86 16.06 1.53
N ARG A 75 -2.29 17.28 1.51
CA ARG A 75 -3.06 18.54 1.47
C ARG A 75 -3.89 18.66 0.19
N ALA A 76 -3.32 18.32 -0.97
CA ALA A 76 -4.07 18.29 -2.23
C ALA A 76 -5.27 17.34 -2.17
N GLN A 77 -5.09 16.15 -1.58
CA GLN A 77 -6.18 15.19 -1.38
C GLN A 77 -7.29 15.77 -0.48
N HIS A 78 -6.94 16.46 0.60
CA HIS A 78 -7.90 17.16 1.46
C HIS A 78 -8.66 18.23 0.66
N ILE A 79 -7.96 19.06 -0.13
CA ILE A 79 -8.59 20.08 -0.98
C ILE A 79 -9.57 19.47 -1.98
N TYR A 80 -9.24 18.32 -2.60
CA TYR A 80 -10.19 17.65 -3.50
C TYR A 80 -11.42 17.11 -2.77
N GLY A 81 -11.24 16.53 -1.58
CA GLY A 81 -12.34 16.10 -0.73
C GLY A 81 -13.26 17.26 -0.33
N LEU A 82 -12.67 18.38 0.10
CA LEU A 82 -13.41 19.60 0.44
C LEU A 82 -14.14 20.16 -0.77
N ARG A 83 -13.51 20.25 -1.95
CA ARG A 83 -14.18 20.71 -3.18
C ARG A 83 -15.46 19.91 -3.44
N SER A 84 -15.39 18.58 -3.36
CA SER A 84 -16.58 17.74 -3.52
C SER A 84 -17.61 17.93 -2.41
N TYR A 85 -17.17 18.18 -1.19
CA TYR A 85 -18.07 18.44 -0.07
C TYR A 85 -18.81 19.78 -0.21
N PHE A 86 -18.11 20.87 -0.53
CA PHE A 86 -18.72 22.18 -0.79
C PHE A 86 -19.70 22.11 -1.95
N GLU A 87 -19.35 21.38 -3.00
CA GLU A 87 -20.28 21.18 -4.11
C GLU A 87 -21.53 20.39 -3.73
N PHE A 88 -21.40 19.37 -2.88
CA PHE A 88 -22.56 18.68 -2.31
C PHE A 88 -23.46 19.65 -1.52
N LYS A 89 -22.88 20.68 -0.89
CA LYS A 89 -23.61 21.78 -0.22
C LYS A 89 -24.16 22.83 -1.19
N GLY A 90 -23.89 22.71 -2.50
CA GLY A 90 -24.29 23.68 -3.52
C GLY A 90 -23.33 24.86 -3.68
N GLU A 91 -22.13 24.78 -3.12
CA GLU A 91 -21.12 25.84 -3.12
C GLU A 91 -19.89 25.48 -3.95
N VAL A 92 -19.19 26.48 -4.47
CA VAL A 92 -17.92 26.29 -5.19
C VAL A 92 -16.76 26.69 -4.28
N LEU A 93 -15.86 25.75 -4.00
CA LEU A 93 -14.66 26.03 -3.20
C LEU A 93 -13.53 26.62 -4.06
N GLY A 94 -13.22 27.89 -3.85
CA GLY A 94 -12.20 28.66 -4.56
C GLY A 94 -10.73 28.41 -4.14
N ILE A 95 -10.40 27.24 -3.57
CA ILE A 95 -9.04 26.92 -3.10
C ILE A 95 -8.33 26.03 -4.13
N GLY A 96 -7.13 26.45 -4.57
CA GLY A 96 -6.25 25.68 -5.46
C GLY A 96 -5.49 24.58 -4.73
N ALA A 97 -5.35 23.40 -5.34
CA ALA A 97 -4.48 22.35 -4.79
C ALA A 97 -3.00 22.72 -5.01
N PRO A 98 -2.11 22.44 -4.04
CA PRO A 98 -0.68 22.65 -4.23
C PRO A 98 -0.15 21.71 -5.32
N THR A 99 0.82 22.19 -6.10
CA THR A 99 1.55 21.37 -7.07
C THR A 99 2.55 20.47 -6.33
N PHE A 100 2.67 19.23 -6.78
CA PHE A 100 3.71 18.32 -6.30
C PHE A 100 4.14 17.37 -7.42
N SER A 101 5.45 17.11 -7.50
CA SER A 101 6.02 16.11 -8.39
C SER A 101 6.54 14.95 -7.55
N LYS A 102 6.34 13.72 -8.01
CA LYS A 102 7.03 12.57 -7.45
C LYS A 102 8.32 12.35 -8.24
N PRO A 103 9.46 12.11 -7.58
CA PRO A 103 10.59 11.54 -8.30
C PRO A 103 10.17 10.20 -8.90
N LEU A 104 10.66 9.91 -10.11
CA LEU A 104 10.47 8.59 -10.69
C LEU A 104 11.11 7.54 -9.77
N PRO A 105 10.45 6.40 -9.53
CA PRO A 105 11.09 5.33 -8.79
C PRO A 105 12.36 4.91 -9.52
N TRP A 106 13.42 4.65 -8.77
CA TRP A 106 14.61 4.03 -9.33
C TRP A 106 14.25 2.66 -9.92
N ARG A 107 14.83 2.36 -11.08
CA ARG A 107 14.74 1.05 -11.72
C ARG A 107 16.16 0.54 -11.94
N PRO A 108 16.44 -0.74 -11.63
CA PRO A 108 17.73 -1.32 -11.97
C PRO A 108 17.95 -1.26 -13.48
N THR A 109 19.19 -1.02 -13.86
CA THR A 109 19.68 -1.21 -15.22
C THR A 109 19.70 -2.70 -15.57
N ASP A 110 19.77 -3.02 -16.87
CA ASP A 110 19.90 -4.41 -17.33
C ASP A 110 21.14 -5.10 -16.71
N GLU A 111 22.24 -4.36 -16.54
CA GLU A 111 23.45 -4.87 -15.90
C GLU A 111 23.23 -5.19 -14.40
N GLU A 112 22.57 -4.30 -13.67
CA GLU A 112 22.22 -4.54 -12.26
C GLU A 112 21.23 -5.69 -12.11
N TRP A 113 20.28 -5.80 -13.04
CA TRP A 113 19.33 -6.92 -13.08
C TRP A 113 20.04 -8.26 -13.32
N LEU A 114 20.99 -8.30 -14.26
CA LEU A 114 21.80 -9.49 -14.51
C LEU A 114 22.65 -9.88 -13.29
N LYS A 115 23.24 -8.91 -12.58
CA LYS A 115 23.96 -9.17 -11.33
C LYS A 115 23.06 -9.74 -10.25
N LEU A 116 21.81 -9.25 -10.13
CA LEU A 116 20.85 -9.79 -9.18
C LEU A 116 20.47 -11.24 -9.51
N LEU A 117 20.30 -11.57 -10.80
CA LEU A 117 20.06 -12.95 -11.23
C LEU A 117 21.25 -13.85 -10.93
N GLU A 118 22.48 -13.40 -11.20
CA GLU A 118 23.69 -14.17 -10.89
C GLU A 118 23.80 -14.51 -9.39
N VAL A 119 23.49 -13.55 -8.51
CA VAL A 119 23.49 -13.79 -7.06
C VAL A 119 22.38 -14.75 -6.64
N ALA A 120 21.20 -14.68 -7.26
CA ALA A 120 20.10 -15.59 -6.97
C ALA A 120 20.42 -17.04 -7.39
N ASP A 121 21.10 -17.21 -8.53
CA ASP A 121 21.46 -18.50 -9.11
C ASP A 121 22.75 -19.11 -8.51
N SER A 122 23.49 -18.36 -7.68
CA SER A 122 24.69 -18.85 -6.97
C SER A 122 24.55 -18.63 -5.46
N PRO A 123 23.71 -19.42 -4.79
CA PRO A 123 23.46 -19.29 -3.37
C PRO A 123 24.79 -19.39 -2.57
N LEU A 124 25.15 -18.38 -1.78
CA LEU A 124 26.44 -18.28 -1.06
C LEU A 124 26.81 -19.54 -0.23
N TRP A 125 25.80 -20.22 0.28
CA TRP A 125 25.84 -21.48 1.02
C TRP A 125 26.27 -22.71 0.21
N ASP A 126 26.21 -22.72 -1.13
CA ASP A 126 26.50 -23.93 -1.92
C ASP A 126 27.95 -24.40 -1.74
N LYS A 127 28.91 -23.46 -1.81
CA LYS A 127 30.33 -23.77 -1.57
C LYS A 127 30.57 -24.22 -0.13
N ALA A 128 29.83 -23.66 0.83
CA ALA A 128 29.96 -24.05 2.24
C ALA A 128 29.36 -25.45 2.48
N LEU A 129 28.18 -25.74 1.93
CA LEU A 129 27.51 -27.04 1.98
C LEU A 129 28.38 -28.13 1.35
N GLN A 130 29.03 -27.86 0.22
CA GLN A 130 29.90 -28.81 -0.45
C GLN A 130 31.11 -29.23 0.41
N ARG A 131 31.58 -28.36 1.31
CA ARG A 131 32.70 -28.64 2.23
C ARG A 131 32.29 -29.52 3.42
N ILE A 132 31.00 -29.71 3.66
CA ILE A 132 30.53 -30.63 4.70
C ILE A 132 30.75 -32.07 4.21
N LEU A 133 31.70 -32.75 4.86
CA LEU A 133 32.02 -34.15 4.65
C LEU A 133 31.43 -34.96 5.81
N LEU A 134 30.33 -35.66 5.53
CA LEU A 134 29.63 -36.49 6.51
C LEU A 134 30.18 -37.91 6.49
N ARG A 135 30.39 -38.48 7.67
CA ARG A 135 30.58 -39.91 7.85
C ARG A 135 29.20 -40.57 8.06
N PRO A 136 29.05 -41.88 7.83
CA PRO A 136 27.76 -42.56 8.02
C PRO A 136 27.12 -42.33 9.38
N ASN A 137 27.93 -42.22 10.46
CA ASN A 137 27.43 -41.99 11.82
C ASN A 137 26.99 -40.53 12.08
N ASP A 138 27.37 -39.59 11.21
CA ASP A 138 26.96 -38.19 11.33
C ASP A 138 25.54 -37.98 10.79
N ILE A 139 25.11 -38.84 9.85
CA ILE A 139 23.81 -38.77 9.18
C ILE A 139 22.71 -39.22 10.17
N PRO A 140 21.74 -38.36 10.51
CA PRO A 140 20.62 -38.76 11.36
C PRO A 140 19.74 -39.80 10.65
N SER A 141 18.96 -40.56 11.43
CA SER A 141 17.90 -41.38 10.84
C SER A 141 16.78 -40.48 10.33
N TYR A 142 16.45 -40.57 9.04
CA TYR A 142 15.33 -39.85 8.43
C TYR A 142 14.74 -40.62 7.25
N GLN A 143 13.55 -40.22 6.79
CA GLN A 143 12.88 -40.78 5.61
C GLN A 143 12.65 -39.68 4.56
N ARG A 144 13.02 -39.97 3.31
CA ARG A 144 12.82 -39.05 2.18
C ARG A 144 11.41 -39.14 1.60
N VAL A 145 10.56 -38.19 1.94
CA VAL A 145 9.17 -38.13 1.44
C VAL A 145 9.12 -37.67 -0.03
N ASP A 146 10.05 -36.81 -0.43
CA ASP A 146 10.13 -36.25 -1.78
C ASP A 146 10.36 -37.31 -2.87
N THR A 147 10.92 -38.46 -2.50
CA THR A 147 11.18 -39.56 -3.44
C THR A 147 9.92 -40.12 -4.11
N ALA A 148 8.76 -39.95 -3.48
CA ALA A 148 7.46 -40.42 -3.96
C ALA A 148 6.62 -39.35 -4.67
N ILE A 149 6.99 -38.07 -4.57
CA ILE A 149 6.12 -36.93 -4.94
C ILE A 149 6.76 -36.05 -6.02
N VAL A 150 8.10 -36.00 -6.09
CA VAL A 150 8.84 -35.08 -6.97
C VAL A 150 9.67 -35.87 -7.99
N ASP A 151 9.70 -35.39 -9.23
CA ASP A 151 10.55 -35.92 -10.30
C ASP A 151 12.02 -35.99 -9.84
N PRO A 152 12.76 -37.07 -10.12
CA PRO A 152 14.19 -37.14 -9.83
C PRO A 152 15.04 -35.94 -10.28
N ALA A 153 14.67 -35.25 -11.36
CA ALA A 153 15.40 -34.09 -11.87
C ALA A 153 15.20 -32.81 -11.02
N ASP A 154 14.07 -32.71 -10.32
CA ASP A 154 13.66 -31.52 -9.57
C ASP A 154 13.89 -31.64 -8.06
N ARG A 155 14.61 -32.68 -7.62
CA ARG A 155 14.85 -32.95 -6.19
C ARG A 155 16.35 -33.08 -5.87
N PRO A 156 16.77 -32.75 -4.63
CA PRO A 156 18.16 -32.89 -4.23
C PRO A 156 18.66 -34.34 -4.33
N SER A 157 19.94 -34.53 -4.60
CA SER A 157 20.60 -35.84 -4.51
C SER A 157 20.56 -36.37 -3.07
N ASN A 158 20.74 -37.68 -2.89
CA ASN A 158 20.82 -38.27 -1.53
C ASN A 158 21.90 -37.58 -0.69
N ARG A 159 23.06 -37.29 -1.28
CA ARG A 159 24.19 -36.64 -0.61
C ARG A 159 23.88 -35.20 -0.18
N GLU A 160 23.12 -34.45 -0.98
CA GLU A 160 22.66 -33.11 -0.58
C GLU A 160 21.62 -33.19 0.53
N TYR A 161 20.71 -34.16 0.44
CA TYR A 161 19.71 -34.41 1.47
C TYR A 161 20.35 -34.81 2.82
N ASP A 162 21.38 -35.65 2.81
CA ASP A 162 22.15 -36.02 4.01
C ASP A 162 22.74 -34.78 4.69
N ARG A 163 23.26 -33.82 3.90
CA ARG A 163 23.81 -32.54 4.40
C ARG A 163 22.74 -31.67 5.02
N TYR A 164 21.57 -31.57 4.39
CA TYR A 164 20.45 -30.82 4.97
C TYR A 164 19.96 -31.47 6.28
N ALA A 165 19.80 -32.79 6.29
CA ALA A 165 19.37 -33.52 7.49
C ALA A 165 20.38 -33.36 8.64
N TYR A 166 21.68 -33.42 8.35
CA TYR A 166 22.75 -33.13 9.31
C TYR A 166 22.65 -31.70 9.85
N LEU A 167 22.46 -30.70 8.99
CA LEU A 167 22.35 -29.29 9.41
C LEU A 167 21.14 -29.05 10.32
N VAL A 168 20.00 -29.67 10.03
CA VAL A 168 18.82 -29.61 10.91
C VAL A 168 19.15 -30.22 12.29
N LYS A 169 19.83 -31.37 12.32
CA LYS A 169 20.25 -32.04 13.57
C LYS A 169 21.22 -31.21 14.43
N VAL A 170 22.08 -30.39 13.83
CA VAL A 170 23.04 -29.56 14.61
C VAL A 170 22.48 -28.19 14.96
N ALA A 171 21.43 -27.73 14.27
CA ALA A 171 20.79 -26.45 14.54
C ALA A 171 19.74 -26.52 15.66
N TYR A 172 19.26 -27.72 16.00
CA TYR A 172 18.23 -28.00 17.00
C TYR A 172 18.68 -29.10 17.95
#